data_AF-A0A496AY68-F1
#
_entry.id   AF-A0A496AY68-F1
#
_cell.length_a   1.000
_cell.length_b   1.000
_cell.length_c   1.000
_cell.angle_alpha   90.00
_cell.angle_beta   90.00
_cell.angle_gamma   90.00
#
_symmetry.space_group_name_H-M   'P 1'
#
loop_
_entity.id
_entity.type
_entity.pdbx_description
1 polymer ?
#
loop_
_entity_poly.entity_id
_entity_poly.type
_entity_poly.pdbx_seq_one_letter_code
_entity_poly.pdbx_strand_id
1 'polypeptide(L)'
;MKKSNSLLKYIIVLGILILTFFIARFVYDYGMSVSLQVPISGALASYKQFHVIKHNLSELEDLKEECKKQLGENVRLADWNDIETYYREGGSIKDFIKGLKMSIREDRMEPGEVSKLREKGLLGNEYRITKDGNLRWQSGRHYFVGRHDHVKPTGFLDHANIDNYHLTLGSWFGTGGYALCYGESGSNVFSFQAILNFITKLFTILLVGFLLLIAVLLSMGILNRASE
;
A
#
# COMPACT_ATOMS: atom_id res chain seq x y z
N MET A 1 47.56 24.86 -37.00
CA MET A 1 46.39 24.98 -36.09
C MET A 1 45.97 23.58 -35.62
N LYS A 2 46.33 23.15 -34.39
CA LYS A 2 46.00 21.80 -33.87
C LYS A 2 45.65 21.77 -32.36
N LYS A 3 45.48 22.94 -31.72
CA LYS A 3 45.36 23.07 -30.25
C LYS A 3 43.92 23.12 -29.72
N SER A 4 42.91 23.16 -30.60
CA SER A 4 41.49 23.37 -30.23
C SER A 4 40.80 22.14 -29.63
N ASN A 5 41.18 20.92 -30.02
CA ASN A 5 40.45 19.69 -29.61
C ASN A 5 40.68 19.25 -28.16
N SER A 6 41.68 19.79 -27.47
CA SER A 6 41.94 19.44 -26.06
C SER A 6 40.97 20.14 -25.12
N LEU A 7 40.78 21.45 -25.30
CA LEU A 7 39.95 22.28 -24.43
C LEU A 7 38.48 21.85 -24.44
N LEU A 8 37.95 21.51 -25.62
CA LEU A 8 36.57 21.06 -25.78
C LEU A 8 36.29 19.75 -25.02
N LYS A 9 37.26 18.82 -25.00
CA LYS A 9 37.13 17.57 -24.24
C LYS A 9 37.07 17.82 -22.74
N TYR A 10 37.90 18.74 -22.23
CA TYR A 10 37.87 19.12 -20.81
C TYR A 10 36.55 19.76 -20.40
N ILE A 11 35.99 20.63 -21.24
CA ILE A 11 34.69 21.28 -20.95
C ILE A 11 33.56 20.23 -20.89
N ILE A 12 33.56 19.27 -21.81
CA ILE A 12 32.54 18.19 -21.82
C ILE A 12 32.65 17.32 -20.56
N VAL A 13 33.87 16.89 -20.20
CA VAL A 13 34.09 16.04 -19.01
C VAL A 13 33.71 16.78 -17.73
N LEU A 14 34.05 18.07 -17.61
CA LEU A 14 33.71 18.88 -16.45
C LEU A 14 32.19 19.09 -16.34
N GLY A 15 31.50 19.32 -17.46
CA GLY A 15 30.05 19.44 -17.50
C GLY A 15 29.33 18.16 -17.04
N ILE A 16 29.82 16.99 -17.45
CA ILE A 16 29.26 15.69 -17.01
C ILE A 16 29.45 15.52 -15.50
N LEU A 17 30.63 15.83 -14.96
CA LEU A 17 30.92 15.71 -13.52
C LEU A 17 30.06 16.64 -12.66
N ILE A 18 29.84 17.88 -13.11
CA ILE A 18 28.97 18.83 -12.41
C ILE A 18 27.53 18.31 -12.43
N LEU A 19 27.07 17.82 -13.58
CA LEU A 19 25.71 17.32 -13.73
C LEU A 19 25.43 16.11 -12.82
N THR A 20 26.33 15.13 -12.78
CA THR A 20 26.19 13.96 -11.92
C THR A 20 26.21 14.33 -10.44
N PHE A 21 27.04 15.31 -10.05
CA PHE A 21 27.06 15.84 -8.68
C PHE A 21 25.73 16.49 -8.28
N PHE A 22 25.14 17.31 -9.15
CA PHE A 22 23.84 17.95 -8.87
C PHE A 22 22.69 16.94 -8.81
N ILE A 23 22.69 15.90 -9.64
CA ILE A 23 21.70 14.82 -9.57
C ILE A 23 21.83 14.07 -8.25
N ALA A 24 23.05 13.68 -7.86
CA ALA A 24 23.30 12.99 -6.60
C ALA A 24 22.86 13.83 -5.39
N ARG A 25 23.17 15.13 -5.41
CA ARG A 25 22.77 16.06 -4.36
C ARG A 25 21.26 16.32 -4.33
N PHE A 26 20.59 16.42 -5.48
CA PHE A 26 19.14 16.58 -5.54
C PHE A 26 18.41 15.35 -4.98
N VAL A 27 18.88 14.15 -5.31
CA VAL A 27 18.35 12.89 -4.75
C VAL A 27 18.54 12.84 -3.23
N TYR A 28 19.68 13.32 -2.73
CA TYR A 28 20.00 13.33 -1.30
C TYR A 28 19.21 14.41 -0.53
N ASP A 29 19.22 15.66 -1.02
CA ASP A 29 18.67 16.82 -0.31
C ASP A 29 17.13 16.84 -0.29
N TYR A 30 16.46 16.29 -1.32
CA TYR A 30 15.00 16.37 -1.43
C TYR A 30 14.25 15.16 -0.89
N GLY A 31 14.94 14.09 -0.46
CA GLY A 31 14.32 12.96 0.26
C GLY A 31 12.98 12.52 -0.33
N MET A 32 12.88 12.49 -1.67
CA MET A 32 11.59 12.56 -2.35
C MET A 32 10.93 11.19 -2.30
N SER A 33 10.18 10.96 -1.22
CA SER A 33 9.30 9.82 -1.04
C SER A 33 8.05 10.04 -1.88
N VAL A 34 8.06 9.51 -3.10
CA VAL A 34 6.88 9.49 -3.96
C VAL A 34 5.97 8.37 -3.47
N SER A 35 4.94 8.70 -2.68
CA SER A 35 3.90 7.74 -2.28
C SER A 35 2.95 7.50 -3.47
N LEU A 36 3.29 6.53 -4.32
CA LEU A 36 2.41 6.09 -5.39
C LEU A 36 1.49 4.99 -4.84
N GLN A 37 0.19 5.27 -4.78
CA GLN A 37 -0.84 4.33 -4.33
C GLN A 37 -1.10 3.30 -5.44
N VAL A 38 -0.15 2.38 -5.62
CA VAL A 38 -0.36 1.18 -6.43
C VAL A 38 -1.20 0.22 -5.57
N PRO A 39 -2.27 -0.40 -6.11
CA PRO A 39 -3.00 -1.42 -5.38
C PRO A 39 -2.03 -2.52 -4.94
N ILE A 40 -1.90 -2.68 -3.62
CA ILE A 40 -1.07 -3.68 -2.97
C ILE A 40 -1.53 -5.04 -3.50
N SER A 41 -0.66 -5.79 -4.19
CA SER A 41 -1.09 -6.98 -4.94
C SER A 41 -1.60 -8.15 -4.08
N GLY A 42 -1.60 -8.02 -2.74
CA GLY A 42 -2.14 -9.01 -1.81
C GLY A 42 -3.48 -8.65 -1.13
N ALA A 43 -3.91 -7.38 -1.13
CA ALA A 43 -5.13 -6.98 -0.41
C ALA A 43 -6.40 -7.11 -1.27
N LEU A 44 -7.43 -7.82 -0.78
CA LEU A 44 -8.77 -7.89 -1.40
C LEU A 44 -9.57 -6.60 -1.20
N ALA A 45 -9.35 -5.95 -0.06
CA ALA A 45 -9.95 -4.67 0.31
C ALA A 45 -9.03 -3.95 1.31
N SER A 46 -9.08 -2.63 1.33
CA SER A 46 -8.36 -1.81 2.30
C SER A 46 -9.22 -0.63 2.72
N TYR A 47 -9.14 -0.26 3.98
CA TYR A 47 -9.80 0.92 4.53
C TYR A 47 -8.95 1.50 5.66
N LYS A 48 -8.47 2.73 5.48
CA LYS A 48 -7.44 3.33 6.34
C LYS A 48 -6.24 2.37 6.47
N GLN A 49 -5.84 2.04 7.70
CA GLN A 49 -4.72 1.13 8.00
C GLN A 49 -5.15 -0.35 8.05
N PHE A 50 -6.42 -0.66 7.75
CA PHE A 50 -6.93 -2.02 7.76
C PHE A 50 -6.92 -2.62 6.36
N HIS A 51 -6.44 -3.85 6.25
CA HIS A 51 -6.28 -4.55 4.97
C HIS A 51 -6.81 -5.98 5.08
N VAL A 52 -7.65 -6.41 4.13
CA VAL A 52 -8.17 -7.77 4.08
C VAL A 52 -7.33 -8.60 3.14
N ILE A 53 -6.80 -9.72 3.63
CA ILE A 53 -6.13 -10.72 2.80
C ILE A 53 -6.91 -12.03 2.80
N LYS A 54 -6.73 -12.82 1.74
CA LYS A 54 -7.18 -14.21 1.69
C LYS A 54 -6.06 -15.14 2.14
N HIS A 55 -6.39 -16.17 2.90
CA HIS A 55 -5.43 -17.20 3.26
C HIS A 55 -6.09 -18.59 3.23
N ASN A 56 -5.26 -19.63 3.09
CA ASN A 56 -5.66 -21.02 3.21
C ASN A 56 -5.06 -21.69 4.47
N LEU A 57 -4.42 -20.92 5.33
CA LEU A 57 -3.78 -21.39 6.55
C LEU A 57 -4.78 -22.01 7.52
N SER A 58 -4.36 -23.09 8.15
CA SER A 58 -5.02 -23.72 9.28
C SER A 58 -4.96 -22.85 10.53
N GLU A 59 -5.75 -23.21 11.54
CA GLU A 59 -5.74 -22.59 12.87
C GLU A 59 -4.39 -22.71 13.61
N LEU A 60 -3.52 -23.63 13.21
CA LEU A 60 -2.24 -23.81 13.89
C LEU A 60 -1.11 -22.95 13.31
N GLU A 61 -1.32 -22.36 12.14
CA GLU A 61 -0.30 -21.63 11.39
C GLU A 61 -0.23 -20.13 11.74
N ASP A 62 0.87 -19.49 11.36
CA ASP A 62 1.18 -18.11 11.72
C ASP A 62 0.59 -17.11 10.71
N LEU A 63 -0.62 -16.65 11.01
CA LEU A 63 -1.30 -15.59 10.27
C LEU A 63 -0.57 -14.23 10.32
N LYS A 64 0.31 -14.00 11.29
CA LYS A 64 1.06 -12.73 11.40
C LYS A 64 2.07 -12.62 10.27
N GLU A 65 2.79 -13.71 9.98
CA GLU A 65 3.76 -13.76 8.88
C GLU A 65 3.08 -13.69 7.51
N GLU A 66 1.87 -14.23 7.37
CA GLU A 66 1.13 -14.13 6.10
C GLU A 66 0.72 -12.68 5.78
N CYS A 67 0.31 -11.88 6.78
CA CYS A 67 0.07 -10.44 6.59
C CYS A 67 1.32 -9.73 6.07
N LYS A 68 2.49 -9.99 6.66
CA LYS A 68 3.75 -9.38 6.21
C LYS A 68 4.14 -9.81 4.81
N LYS A 69 4.04 -11.11 4.53
CA LYS A 69 4.37 -11.68 3.21
C LYS A 69 3.51 -11.08 2.09
N GLN A 70 2.23 -10.85 2.34
CA GLN A 70 1.32 -10.31 1.32
C GLN A 70 1.33 -8.78 1.22
N LEU A 71 1.61 -8.06 2.32
CA LEU A 71 1.41 -6.60 2.40
C LEU A 71 2.66 -5.79 2.78
N GLY A 72 3.77 -6.47 3.10
CA GLY A 72 5.04 -5.88 3.51
C GLY A 72 5.30 -5.92 5.02
N GLU A 73 6.56 -5.72 5.40
CA GLU A 73 7.06 -5.85 6.78
C GLU A 73 6.43 -4.90 7.80
N ASN A 74 5.90 -3.76 7.35
CA ASN A 74 5.27 -2.74 8.20
C ASN A 74 3.81 -3.06 8.57
N VAL A 75 3.32 -4.25 8.21
CA VAL A 75 1.97 -4.71 8.48
C VAL A 75 2.01 -5.87 9.46
N ARG A 76 1.06 -5.89 10.40
CA ARG A 76 0.82 -7.03 11.30
C ARG A 76 -0.60 -7.55 11.15
N LEU A 77 -0.90 -8.69 11.77
CA LEU A 77 -2.29 -9.07 11.98
C LEU A 77 -2.97 -8.01 12.86
N ALA A 78 -4.18 -7.60 12.49
CA ALA A 78 -4.96 -6.67 13.28
C ALA A 78 -5.29 -7.31 14.63
N ASP A 79 -5.28 -6.49 15.65
CA ASP A 79 -5.72 -6.84 16.98
C ASP A 79 -7.13 -6.29 17.20
N TRP A 80 -7.89 -7.00 18.01
CA TRP A 80 -9.17 -6.56 18.52
C TRP A 80 -9.15 -5.10 18.98
N ASN A 81 -8.10 -4.72 19.72
CA ASN A 81 -7.96 -3.37 20.26
C ASN A 81 -7.83 -2.29 19.17
N ASP A 82 -7.36 -2.63 17.96
CA ASP A 82 -7.30 -1.69 16.84
C ASP A 82 -8.70 -1.27 16.39
N ILE A 83 -9.63 -2.23 16.35
CA ILE A 83 -11.00 -2.03 15.91
C ILE A 83 -11.79 -1.25 16.96
N GLU A 84 -11.61 -1.60 18.24
CA GLU A 84 -12.21 -0.85 19.34
C GLU A 84 -11.69 0.58 19.42
N THR A 85 -10.38 0.78 19.21
CA THR A 85 -9.79 2.11 19.18
C THR A 85 -10.34 2.93 18.03
N TYR A 86 -10.39 2.37 16.81
CA TYR A 86 -11.01 3.03 15.66
C TYR A 86 -12.44 3.50 15.98
N TYR A 87 -13.27 2.65 16.60
CA TYR A 87 -14.64 3.00 16.94
C TYR A 87 -14.71 4.08 18.04
N ARG A 88 -13.94 3.90 19.12
CA ARG A 88 -13.89 4.82 20.26
C ARG A 88 -13.42 6.23 19.86
N GLU A 89 -12.55 6.34 18.87
CA GLU A 89 -12.09 7.60 18.29
C GLU A 89 -13.12 8.23 17.31
N GLY A 90 -14.34 7.71 17.25
CA GLY A 90 -15.42 8.23 16.41
C GLY A 90 -15.46 7.64 15.00
N GLY A 91 -14.78 6.52 14.76
CA GLY A 91 -14.81 5.80 13.50
C GLY A 91 -16.21 5.28 13.15
N SER A 92 -16.66 5.54 11.93
CA SER A 92 -17.92 5.02 11.39
C SER A 92 -17.83 3.53 11.09
N ILE A 93 -18.62 2.69 11.78
CA ILE A 93 -18.70 1.25 11.54
C ILE A 93 -19.28 0.94 10.16
N LYS A 94 -20.22 1.76 9.70
CA LYS A 94 -20.80 1.65 8.36
C LYS A 94 -19.73 1.82 7.27
N ASP A 95 -18.85 2.82 7.41
CA ASP A 95 -17.77 3.05 6.44
C ASP A 95 -16.67 2.00 6.55
N PHE A 96 -16.39 1.51 7.76
CA PHE A 96 -15.48 0.39 8.00
C PHE A 96 -15.93 -0.88 7.27
N ILE A 97 -17.19 -1.27 7.46
CA ILE A 97 -17.84 -2.40 6.77
C ILE A 97 -17.77 -2.23 5.25
N LYS A 98 -18.14 -1.03 4.76
CA LYS A 98 -18.16 -0.74 3.33
C LYS A 98 -16.75 -0.79 2.73
N GLY A 99 -15.78 -0.16 3.38
CA GLY A 99 -14.40 -0.05 2.90
C GLY A 99 -13.68 -1.40 2.87
N LEU A 100 -13.91 -2.24 3.88
CA LEU A 100 -13.36 -3.59 3.94
C LEU A 100 -14.19 -4.62 3.15
N LYS A 101 -15.36 -4.21 2.62
CA LYS A 101 -16.30 -5.10 1.92
C LYS A 101 -16.73 -6.29 2.78
N MET A 102 -17.02 -6.02 4.06
CA MET A 102 -17.55 -7.02 4.98
C MET A 102 -18.96 -7.43 4.58
N SER A 103 -19.14 -8.72 4.33
CA SER A 103 -20.41 -9.31 3.96
C SER A 103 -21.12 -9.88 5.17
N ILE A 104 -22.45 -9.92 5.12
CA ILE A 104 -23.25 -10.68 6.09
C ILE A 104 -23.10 -12.18 5.80
N ARG A 105 -23.59 -13.05 6.70
CA ARG A 105 -23.58 -14.49 6.44
C ARG A 105 -24.56 -14.85 5.31
N GLU A 106 -24.21 -15.87 4.53
CA GLU A 106 -24.93 -16.33 3.34
C GLU A 106 -26.40 -16.68 3.62
N ASP A 107 -26.69 -17.26 4.78
CA ASP A 107 -28.03 -17.62 5.24
C ASP A 107 -28.98 -16.41 5.43
N ARG A 108 -28.46 -15.19 5.31
CA ARG A 108 -29.20 -13.94 5.41
C ARG A 108 -29.13 -13.08 4.14
N MET A 109 -28.58 -13.62 3.05
CA MET A 109 -28.46 -12.92 1.77
C MET A 109 -29.54 -13.33 0.79
N GLU A 110 -29.91 -12.41 -0.09
CA GLU A 110 -30.70 -12.73 -1.27
C GLU A 110 -29.89 -13.65 -2.22
N PRO A 111 -30.49 -14.69 -2.82
CA PRO A 111 -29.77 -15.67 -3.64
C PRO A 111 -28.91 -15.08 -4.77
N GLY A 112 -29.32 -13.95 -5.35
CA GLY A 112 -28.58 -13.25 -6.40
C GLY A 112 -27.33 -12.50 -5.92
N GLU A 113 -27.24 -12.16 -4.64
CA GLU A 113 -26.06 -11.50 -4.05
C GLU A 113 -24.99 -12.52 -3.66
N VAL A 114 -25.41 -13.71 -3.24
CA VAL A 114 -24.54 -14.82 -2.86
C VAL A 114 -23.58 -15.18 -4.00
N SER A 115 -24.11 -15.39 -5.21
CA SER A 115 -23.28 -15.76 -6.37
C SER A 115 -22.22 -14.70 -6.71
N LYS A 116 -22.60 -13.42 -6.67
CA LYS A 116 -21.69 -12.29 -6.96
C LYS A 116 -20.57 -12.15 -5.94
N LEU A 117 -20.87 -12.38 -4.65
CA LEU A 117 -19.88 -12.29 -3.57
C LEU A 117 -18.99 -13.54 -3.52
N ARG A 118 -19.54 -14.72 -3.86
CA ARG A 118 -18.77 -15.97 -3.95
C ARG A 118 -17.72 -15.91 -5.06
N GLU A 119 -18.09 -15.42 -6.26
CA GLU A 119 -17.14 -15.22 -7.37
C GLU A 119 -15.99 -14.26 -7.00
N LYS A 120 -16.27 -13.27 -6.15
CA LYS A 120 -15.28 -12.30 -5.68
C LYS A 120 -14.47 -12.77 -4.46
N GLY A 121 -14.79 -13.94 -3.91
CA GLY A 121 -14.22 -14.39 -2.64
C GLY A 121 -14.50 -13.40 -1.52
N LEU A 122 -15.76 -13.03 -1.32
CA LEU A 122 -16.20 -12.10 -0.28
C LEU A 122 -17.45 -12.60 0.45
N LEU A 123 -17.69 -13.91 0.53
CA LEU A 123 -18.88 -14.49 1.16
C LEU A 123 -18.57 -15.11 2.54
N GLY A 124 -19.39 -14.80 3.56
CA GLY A 124 -19.28 -15.42 4.89
C GLY A 124 -18.07 -14.94 5.71
N ASN A 125 -17.71 -13.67 5.55
CA ASN A 125 -16.39 -13.19 5.93
C ASN A 125 -16.30 -12.79 7.41
N GLU A 126 -16.02 -13.76 8.26
CA GLU A 126 -15.33 -13.50 9.52
C GLU A 126 -13.86 -13.26 9.19
N TYR A 127 -13.30 -12.17 9.72
CA TYR A 127 -11.89 -11.85 9.55
C TYR A 127 -11.11 -12.24 10.79
N ARG A 128 -10.11 -13.11 10.63
CA ARG A 128 -9.24 -13.52 11.72
C ARG A 128 -8.40 -12.34 12.20
N ILE A 129 -8.29 -12.22 13.53
CA ILE A 129 -7.55 -11.18 14.25
C ILE A 129 -6.83 -11.80 15.45
N THR A 130 -6.03 -10.99 16.15
CA THR A 130 -5.59 -11.31 17.52
C THR A 130 -6.47 -10.62 18.56
N LYS A 131 -6.37 -11.07 19.81
CA LYS A 131 -6.81 -10.33 20.99
C LYS A 131 -5.66 -10.22 21.97
N ASP A 132 -5.25 -9.01 22.30
CA ASP A 132 -4.09 -8.74 23.16
C ASP A 132 -2.83 -9.46 22.66
N GLY A 133 -2.64 -9.49 21.34
CA GLY A 133 -1.54 -10.17 20.66
C GLY A 133 -1.67 -11.70 20.55
N ASN A 134 -2.67 -12.30 21.21
CA ASN A 134 -2.94 -13.74 21.16
C ASN A 134 -3.81 -14.08 19.96
N LEU A 135 -3.37 -15.05 19.15
CA LEU A 135 -4.09 -15.49 17.96
C LEU A 135 -5.31 -16.37 18.29
N ARG A 136 -5.27 -17.06 19.43
CA ARG A 136 -6.22 -18.10 19.79
C ARG A 136 -6.88 -17.84 21.13
N TRP A 137 -8.15 -18.18 21.20
CA TRP A 137 -8.90 -18.41 22.41
C TRP A 137 -8.84 -19.90 22.79
N GLN A 138 -9.44 -20.26 23.93
CA GLN A 138 -9.42 -21.62 24.48
C GLN A 138 -9.84 -22.69 23.45
N SER A 139 -9.30 -23.90 23.64
CA SER A 139 -9.55 -25.07 22.78
C SER A 139 -9.11 -24.91 21.31
N GLY A 140 -8.28 -23.92 20.97
CA GLY A 140 -7.73 -23.75 19.62
C GLY A 140 -8.58 -22.90 18.68
N ARG A 141 -9.58 -22.18 19.19
CA ARG A 141 -10.41 -21.27 18.39
C ARG A 141 -9.66 -19.99 18.04
N HIS A 142 -9.87 -19.44 16.84
CA HIS A 142 -9.30 -18.15 16.44
C HIS A 142 -10.22 -17.01 16.80
N TYR A 143 -9.65 -15.90 17.24
CA TYR A 143 -10.41 -14.66 17.31
C TYR A 143 -10.75 -14.16 15.91
N PHE A 144 -11.94 -13.58 15.77
CA PHE A 144 -12.38 -12.94 14.53
C PHE A 144 -13.22 -11.69 14.81
N VAL A 145 -13.38 -10.88 13.77
CA VAL A 145 -14.43 -9.86 13.67
C VAL A 145 -15.40 -10.24 12.54
N GLY A 146 -16.70 -10.18 12.82
CA GLY A 146 -17.77 -10.53 11.87
C GLY A 146 -18.89 -9.50 11.87
N ARG A 147 -19.50 -9.27 10.70
CA ARG A 147 -20.63 -8.34 10.53
C ARG A 147 -21.96 -9.02 10.78
N HIS A 148 -22.80 -8.45 11.64
CA HIS A 148 -24.09 -9.01 12.04
C HIS A 148 -25.28 -8.05 11.99
N ASP A 149 -25.08 -6.78 11.65
CA ASP A 149 -26.14 -5.78 11.42
C ASP A 149 -27.20 -5.73 12.52
N HIS A 150 -26.73 -5.69 13.77
CA HIS A 150 -27.54 -5.65 15.00
C HIS A 150 -28.37 -6.90 15.29
N VAL A 151 -28.14 -7.98 14.54
CA VAL A 151 -28.82 -9.28 14.73
C VAL A 151 -27.76 -10.36 14.98
N LYS A 152 -27.50 -10.63 16.27
CA LYS A 152 -26.60 -11.70 16.69
C LYS A 152 -27.18 -13.07 16.35
N PRO A 153 -26.44 -13.95 15.65
CA PRO A 153 -26.88 -15.32 15.40
C PRO A 153 -26.95 -16.14 16.70
N THR A 154 -27.99 -16.98 16.82
CA THR A 154 -28.12 -17.94 17.93
C THR A 154 -26.97 -18.95 17.91
N GLY A 155 -26.39 -19.24 19.09
CA GLY A 155 -25.29 -20.19 19.23
C GLY A 155 -23.92 -19.67 18.79
N PHE A 156 -23.83 -18.40 18.40
CA PHE A 156 -22.57 -17.76 18.06
C PHE A 156 -21.78 -17.40 19.32
N LEU A 157 -20.49 -17.75 19.36
CA LEU A 157 -19.63 -17.47 20.50
C LEU A 157 -19.04 -16.05 20.38
N ASP A 158 -19.83 -15.08 20.83
CA ASP A 158 -19.40 -13.69 20.98
C ASP A 158 -18.69 -13.48 22.31
N HIS A 159 -17.60 -12.72 22.26
CA HIS A 159 -16.86 -12.26 23.44
C HIS A 159 -17.16 -10.79 23.72
N ALA A 160 -17.45 -10.00 22.67
CA ALA A 160 -18.04 -8.68 22.76
C ALA A 160 -18.70 -8.26 21.44
N ASN A 161 -19.22 -7.04 21.40
CA ASN A 161 -19.79 -6.44 20.22
C ASN A 161 -19.44 -4.96 20.12
N ILE A 162 -19.50 -4.45 18.89
CA ILE A 162 -19.39 -3.02 18.60
C ILE A 162 -20.69 -2.58 17.96
N ASP A 163 -21.20 -1.44 18.42
CA ASP A 163 -22.42 -0.81 17.90
C ASP A 163 -23.62 -1.77 17.97
N ASN A 164 -23.92 -2.31 19.15
CA ASN A 164 -25.03 -3.24 19.39
C ASN A 164 -25.08 -4.37 18.35
N TYR A 165 -24.00 -5.16 18.23
CA TYR A 165 -23.87 -6.26 17.27
C TYR A 165 -23.91 -5.87 15.78
N HIS A 166 -23.61 -4.62 15.41
CA HIS A 166 -23.29 -4.32 14.02
C HIS A 166 -22.03 -5.10 13.60
N LEU A 167 -21.02 -5.09 14.46
CA LEU A 167 -19.90 -6.02 14.45
C LEU A 167 -19.88 -6.86 15.72
N THR A 168 -19.48 -8.12 15.56
CA THR A 168 -19.24 -9.06 16.66
C THR A 168 -17.77 -9.41 16.70
N LEU A 169 -17.22 -9.46 17.91
CA LEU A 169 -15.87 -9.87 18.19
C LEU A 169 -15.97 -11.20 18.94
N GLY A 170 -15.55 -12.29 18.29
CA GLY A 170 -15.84 -13.65 18.74
C GLY A 170 -14.67 -14.59 18.51
N SER A 171 -14.92 -15.88 18.68
CA SER A 171 -13.94 -16.91 18.30
C SER A 171 -14.56 -18.17 17.72
N TRP A 172 -13.95 -18.73 16.67
CA TRP A 172 -14.46 -19.90 15.95
C TRP A 172 -13.36 -20.90 15.56
N PHE A 173 -13.78 -22.10 15.15
CA PHE A 173 -12.90 -23.13 14.59
C PHE A 173 -12.82 -23.01 13.07
N GLY A 174 -11.74 -23.51 12.46
CA GLY A 174 -11.72 -23.75 11.01
C GLY A 174 -10.39 -23.41 10.34
N THR A 175 -10.36 -23.68 9.04
CA THR A 175 -9.18 -23.47 8.18
C THR A 175 -9.50 -22.47 7.07
N GLY A 176 -8.47 -21.74 6.63
CA GLY A 176 -8.59 -20.71 5.60
C GLY A 176 -9.50 -19.54 5.99
N GLY A 177 -9.91 -18.80 4.97
CA GLY A 177 -10.78 -17.63 5.09
C GLY A 177 -10.02 -16.34 4.86
N TYR A 178 -10.32 -15.34 5.67
CA TYR A 178 -9.76 -14.01 5.54
C TYR A 178 -9.12 -13.58 6.85
N ALA A 179 -8.06 -12.79 6.73
CA ALA A 179 -7.40 -12.17 7.86
C ALA A 179 -7.51 -10.65 7.71
N LEU A 180 -7.74 -9.97 8.83
CA LEU A 180 -7.64 -8.52 8.88
C LEU A 180 -6.24 -8.15 9.35
N CYS A 181 -5.49 -7.48 8.50
CA CYS A 181 -4.17 -6.95 8.80
C CYS A 181 -4.26 -5.46 9.13
N TYR A 182 -3.31 -4.95 9.93
CA TYR A 182 -3.23 -3.57 10.37
C TYR A 182 -1.82 -3.02 10.18
N GLY A 183 -1.71 -1.81 9.64
CA GLY A 183 -0.45 -1.08 9.53
C GLY A 183 -0.34 -0.28 8.24
N GLU A 184 0.84 0.25 7.98
CA GLU A 184 1.15 0.88 6.70
C GLU A 184 1.54 -0.21 5.71
N SER A 185 0.61 -0.58 4.83
CA SER A 185 0.93 -1.48 3.72
C SER A 185 2.06 -0.89 2.88
N GLY A 186 3.14 -1.66 2.73
CA GLY A 186 4.35 -1.22 2.04
C GLY A 186 4.07 -0.95 0.56
N SER A 187 3.98 0.32 0.20
CA SER A 187 4.20 0.80 -1.18
C SER A 187 5.69 1.09 -1.45
N ASN A 188 6.60 0.38 -0.76
CA ASN A 188 8.05 0.47 -0.98
C ASN A 188 8.54 -0.49 -2.06
N VAL A 189 7.72 -0.78 -3.08
CA VAL A 189 8.25 -1.25 -4.35
C VAL A 189 8.50 0.00 -5.17
N PHE A 190 9.75 0.46 -5.19
CA PHE A 190 10.20 1.39 -6.21
C PHE A 190 9.78 0.85 -7.58
N SER A 191 8.73 1.40 -8.16
CA SER A 191 8.32 1.04 -9.51
C SER A 191 9.48 1.43 -10.42
N PHE A 192 10.17 0.43 -10.98
CA PHE A 192 11.19 0.66 -12.00
C PHE A 192 10.67 1.59 -13.10
N GLN A 193 9.38 1.49 -13.45
CA GLN A 193 8.75 2.37 -14.42
C GLN A 193 8.60 3.83 -13.94
N ALA A 194 8.31 4.05 -12.65
CA ALA A 194 8.25 5.40 -12.09
C ALA A 194 9.66 6.04 -12.02
N ILE A 195 10.67 5.25 -11.65
CA ILE A 195 12.08 5.66 -11.70
C ILE A 195 12.48 5.99 -13.15
N LEU A 196 12.18 5.11 -14.11
CA LEU A 196 12.43 5.35 -15.53
C LEU A 196 11.74 6.61 -16.03
N ASN A 197 10.48 6.84 -15.67
CA ASN A 197 9.74 8.04 -16.06
C ASN A 197 10.34 9.32 -15.45
N PHE A 198 10.80 9.26 -14.20
CA PHE A 198 11.46 10.38 -13.54
C PHE A 198 12.84 10.67 -14.17
N ILE A 199 13.67 9.64 -14.36
CA ILE A 199 14.96 9.75 -15.05
C ILE A 199 14.77 10.31 -16.46
N THR A 200 13.77 9.84 -17.19
CA THR A 200 13.47 10.31 -18.55
C THR A 200 13.10 11.79 -18.56
N LYS A 201 12.22 12.24 -17.65
CA LYS A 201 11.85 13.66 -17.53
C LYS A 201 13.06 14.53 -17.17
N LEU A 202 13.87 14.08 -16.22
CA LEU A 202 15.08 14.78 -15.81
C LEU A 202 16.06 14.90 -16.98
N PHE A 203 16.26 13.82 -17.73
CA PHE A 203 17.10 13.82 -18.92
C PHE A 203 16.59 14.76 -20.00
N THR A 204 15.26 14.81 -20.25
CA THR A 204 14.67 15.75 -21.21
C THR A 204 14.92 17.21 -20.80
N ILE A 205 14.72 17.55 -19.52
CA ILE A 205 14.95 18.92 -19.02
C ILE A 205 16.41 19.32 -19.19
N LEU A 206 17.34 18.43 -18.83
CA LEU A 206 18.77 18.67 -18.95
C LEU A 206 19.21 18.82 -20.42
N LEU A 207 18.67 17.99 -21.31
CA LEU A 207 18.95 18.07 -22.75
C LEU A 207 18.47 19.40 -23.34
N VAL A 208 17.25 19.82 -23.00
CA VAL A 208 16.69 21.11 -23.47
C VAL A 208 17.52 22.28 -22.94
N GLY A 209 17.88 22.27 -21.66
CA GLY A 209 18.74 23.30 -21.07
C GLY A 209 20.11 23.37 -21.73
N PHE A 210 20.72 22.23 -22.04
CA PHE A 210 22.00 22.17 -22.74
C PHE A 210 21.94 22.70 -24.17
N LEU A 211 20.88 22.35 -24.92
CA LEU A 211 20.67 22.85 -26.28
C LEU A 211 20.48 24.38 -26.30
N LEU A 212 19.73 24.92 -25.34
CA LEU A 212 19.56 26.37 -25.18
C LEU A 212 20.90 27.05 -24.89
N LEU A 213 21.73 26.47 -24.01
CA LEU A 213 23.05 27.02 -23.71
C LEU A 213 23.95 27.05 -24.96
N ILE A 214 23.96 25.98 -25.75
CA ILE A 214 24.71 25.95 -27.03
C ILE A 214 24.21 27.04 -27.97
N ALA A 215 22.88 27.20 -28.11
CA ALA A 215 22.30 28.23 -28.98
C ALA A 215 22.73 29.64 -28.56
N VAL A 216 22.74 29.93 -27.25
CA VAL A 216 23.23 31.21 -26.72
C VAL A 216 24.71 31.41 -27.05
N LEU A 217 25.56 30.41 -26.79
CA LEU A 217 26.99 30.50 -27.08
C LEU A 217 27.30 30.69 -28.57
N LEU A 218 26.56 30.02 -29.44
CA LEU A 218 26.66 30.20 -30.89
C LEU A 218 26.24 31.62 -31.31
N SER A 219 25.16 32.15 -30.74
CA SER A 219 24.71 33.52 -31.04
C SER A 219 25.75 34.57 -30.63
N MET A 220 26.39 34.38 -29.47
CA MET A 220 27.48 35.25 -28.99
C MET A 220 28.75 35.14 -29.86
N GLY A 221 29.10 33.93 -30.30
CA GLY A 221 30.25 33.71 -31.19
C GLY A 221 30.05 34.27 -32.60
N ILE A 222 28.81 34.27 -33.10
CA ILE A 222 28.45 34.88 -34.39
C ILE A 222 28.50 36.41 -34.29
N LEU A 223 28.01 37.00 -33.20
CA LEU A 223 28.08 38.45 -32.95
C LEU A 223 29.52 38.98 -32.96
N ASN A 224 30.47 38.25 -32.37
CA ASN A 224 31.88 38.65 -32.37
C ASN A 224 32.56 38.58 -33.75
N ARG A 225 32.04 37.79 -34.70
CA ARG A 225 32.58 37.73 -36.08
C ARG A 225 31.98 38.75 -37.03
N ALA A 226 30.87 39.39 -36.66
CA ALA A 226 30.23 40.42 -37.48
C ALA A 226 30.77 41.84 -37.20
N SER A 227 31.61 42.00 -36.16
CA SER A 227 32.21 43.28 -35.75
C SER A 227 33.68 43.46 -36.14
N GLU A 228 34.26 42.50 -36.86
CA GLU A 228 35.58 42.59 -37.52
C GLU A 228 35.40 42.77 -39.03
#